data_AF-A0A5E4CK41-F1
#
_entry.id   AF-A0A5E4CK41-F1
#
_cell.length_a   1.000
_cell.length_b   1.000
_cell.length_c   1.000
_cell.angle_alpha   90.00
_cell.angle_beta   90.00
_cell.angle_gamma   90.00
#
_symmetry.space_group_name_H-M   'P 1'
#
loop_
_entity.id
_entity.type
_entity.pdbx_description
1 polymer ?
#
loop_
_entity_poly.entity_id
_entity_poly.type
_entity_poly.pdbx_seq_one_letter_code
_entity_poly.pdbx_strand_id
1 'polypeptide(L)'
;MNNWYNFSLLLCQEDWNITDFLLLTQNNSKFHLGSIINITANLSSTKDLLSFLQVQLESVKNSTPTMVMFGCDMESIRQIFEITTQFGVTPLELHWVLGDSQNVEELRTEGLPLGLIAHGKTTQSVFEHYVQDAMELVARAVATATMIQPELALLPSTMNCMEVKTTNLTSGQYLSR
;
A
#
# COMPACT_ATOMS: atom_id res chain seq x y z
N MET A 1 -6.07 23.13 -17.45
CA MET A 1 -5.52 23.21 -16.08
C MET A 1 -5.20 21.78 -15.67
N ASN A 2 -3.99 21.49 -15.19
CA ASN A 2 -3.48 20.11 -15.04
C ASN A 2 -4.32 19.30 -14.01
N ASN A 3 -5.17 18.40 -14.51
CA ASN A 3 -6.09 17.54 -13.75
C ASN A 3 -5.40 16.37 -13.00
N TRP A 4 -4.10 16.50 -12.68
CA TRP A 4 -3.31 15.46 -12.01
C TRP A 4 -3.76 15.19 -10.57
N TYR A 5 -4.54 16.11 -10.01
CA TYR A 5 -5.11 15.95 -8.68
C TYR A 5 -6.37 15.07 -8.70
N ASN A 6 -6.99 14.83 -9.84
CA ASN A 6 -8.17 13.97 -9.92
C ASN A 6 -7.75 12.53 -10.22
N PHE A 7 -8.25 11.59 -9.42
CA PHE A 7 -7.97 10.17 -9.61
C PHE A 7 -9.24 9.33 -9.42
N SER A 8 -9.33 8.24 -10.17
CA SER A 8 -10.33 7.19 -9.94
C SER A 8 -9.65 5.94 -9.42
N LEU A 9 -10.41 5.08 -8.75
CA LEU A 9 -9.94 3.83 -8.18
C LEU A 9 -10.50 2.64 -8.95
N LEU A 10 -9.67 1.61 -9.10
CA LEU A 10 -10.06 0.31 -9.63
C LEU A 10 -9.65 -0.78 -8.62
N LEU A 11 -10.62 -1.52 -8.09
CA LEU A 11 -10.41 -2.53 -7.04
C LEU A 11 -10.70 -3.93 -7.60
N CYS A 12 -9.77 -4.88 -7.52
CA CYS A 12 -10.00 -6.26 -7.99
C CYS A 12 -10.54 -7.23 -6.92
N GLN A 13 -10.35 -6.91 -5.65
CA GLN A 13 -10.78 -7.75 -4.54
C GLN A 13 -11.95 -7.08 -3.80
N GLU A 14 -13.04 -7.81 -3.60
CA GLU A 14 -14.26 -7.30 -2.91
C GLU A 14 -13.96 -6.82 -1.49
N ASP A 15 -13.01 -7.45 -0.80
CA ASP A 15 -12.69 -7.17 0.61
C ASP A 15 -11.48 -6.23 0.80
N TRP A 16 -10.99 -5.59 -0.26
CA TRP A 16 -9.84 -4.68 -0.12
C TRP A 16 -10.25 -3.39 0.60
N ASN A 17 -9.92 -3.30 1.90
CA ASN A 17 -10.29 -2.16 2.72
C ASN A 17 -9.42 -0.93 2.40
N ILE A 18 -9.98 0.00 1.62
CA ILE A 18 -9.34 1.28 1.27
C ILE A 18 -9.77 2.45 2.17
N THR A 19 -10.46 2.19 3.28
CA THR A 19 -11.06 3.27 4.11
C THR A 19 -10.02 4.27 4.60
N ASP A 20 -8.89 3.79 5.13
CA ASP A 20 -7.82 4.66 5.62
C ASP A 20 -7.18 5.46 4.48
N PHE A 21 -6.99 4.84 3.31
CA PHE A 21 -6.48 5.53 2.13
C PHE A 21 -7.42 6.65 1.69
N LEU A 22 -8.73 6.39 1.63
CA LEU A 22 -9.75 7.39 1.30
C LEU A 22 -9.78 8.52 2.33
N LEU A 23 -9.72 8.20 3.62
CA LEU A 23 -9.71 9.18 4.70
C LEU A 23 -8.47 10.10 4.62
N LEU A 24 -7.30 9.50 4.43
CA LEU A 24 -6.03 10.24 4.32
C LEU A 24 -5.98 11.11 3.06
N THR A 25 -6.46 10.60 1.93
CA THR A 25 -6.50 11.38 0.68
C THR A 25 -7.50 12.52 0.74
N GLN A 26 -8.69 12.32 1.31
CA GLN A 26 -9.69 13.38 1.46
C GLN A 26 -9.26 14.47 2.45
N ASN A 27 -8.63 14.11 3.58
CA ASN A 27 -8.35 15.06 4.65
C ASN A 27 -6.96 15.72 4.56
N ASN A 28 -5.97 15.02 4.00
CA ASN A 28 -4.56 15.44 4.08
C ASN A 28 -3.91 15.68 2.72
N SER A 29 -4.67 15.65 1.63
CA SER A 29 -4.12 15.79 0.29
C SER A 29 -4.91 16.79 -0.58
N LYS A 30 -4.28 17.20 -1.68
CA LYS A 30 -4.94 18.00 -2.73
C LYS A 30 -5.64 17.12 -3.77
N PHE A 31 -5.64 15.80 -3.58
CA PHE A 31 -6.21 14.86 -4.54
C PHE A 31 -7.73 14.78 -4.37
N HIS A 32 -8.44 14.65 -5.48
CA HIS A 32 -9.88 14.54 -5.57
C HIS A 32 -10.26 13.19 -6.15
N LEU A 33 -11.05 12.44 -5.38
CA LEU A 33 -11.58 11.16 -5.81
C LEU A 33 -12.69 11.38 -6.85
N GLY A 34 -12.58 10.69 -7.99
CA GLY A 34 -13.61 10.57 -9.01
C GLY A 34 -14.51 9.36 -8.76
N SER A 35 -14.33 8.31 -9.55
CA SER A 35 -15.12 7.08 -9.46
C SER A 35 -14.35 5.97 -8.76
N ILE A 36 -15.08 5.06 -8.10
CA ILE A 36 -14.54 3.79 -7.60
C ILE A 36 -15.16 2.68 -8.45
N ILE A 37 -14.33 1.91 -9.14
CA ILE A 37 -14.72 0.80 -10.01
C ILE A 37 -14.31 -0.49 -9.31
N ASN A 38 -15.29 -1.26 -8.86
CA ASN A 38 -15.05 -2.57 -8.28
C ASN A 38 -15.18 -3.65 -9.35
N ILE A 39 -14.08 -4.33 -9.63
CA ILE A 39 -14.05 -5.55 -10.42
C ILE A 39 -14.26 -6.70 -9.45
N THR A 40 -15.45 -7.30 -9.49
CA THR A 40 -15.67 -8.56 -8.80
C THR A 40 -15.09 -9.67 -9.68
N ALA A 41 -14.14 -10.44 -9.16
CA ALA A 41 -13.48 -11.54 -9.87
C ALA A 41 -14.45 -12.65 -10.36
N ASN A 42 -15.74 -12.53 -10.05
CA ASN A 42 -16.80 -13.47 -10.40
C ASN A 42 -17.53 -13.12 -11.72
N LEU A 43 -16.97 -12.23 -12.54
CA LEU A 43 -17.44 -12.02 -13.92
C LEU A 43 -17.12 -13.27 -14.74
N SER A 44 -18.08 -14.20 -14.77
CA SER A 44 -17.98 -15.57 -15.31
C SER A 44 -17.50 -15.68 -16.77
N SER A 45 -17.41 -14.58 -17.52
CA SER A 45 -16.79 -14.54 -18.85
C SER A 45 -15.90 -13.31 -19.03
N THR A 46 -14.79 -13.48 -19.74
CA THR A 46 -13.87 -12.40 -20.13
C THR A 46 -14.56 -11.30 -20.94
N LYS A 47 -15.63 -11.63 -21.67
CA LYS A 47 -16.43 -10.68 -22.46
C LYS A 47 -17.30 -9.78 -21.59
N ASP A 48 -17.85 -10.30 -20.50
CA ASP A 48 -18.67 -9.50 -19.59
C ASP A 48 -17.79 -8.50 -18.83
N LEU A 49 -16.63 -8.95 -18.34
CA LEU A 49 -15.61 -8.10 -17.73
C LEU A 49 -15.16 -6.99 -18.68
N LEU A 50 -14.93 -7.33 -19.95
CA LEU A 50 -14.60 -6.38 -21.01
C LEU A 50 -15.63 -5.27 -21.16
N SER A 51 -16.89 -5.66 -21.38
CA SER A 51 -17.97 -4.70 -21.62
C SER A 51 -18.16 -3.78 -20.42
N PHE A 52 -18.03 -4.33 -19.21
CA PHE A 52 -18.10 -3.56 -17.98
C PHE A 52 -16.95 -2.56 -17.88
N LEU A 53 -15.70 -3.01 -18.04
CA LEU A 53 -14.52 -2.14 -17.96
C LEU A 53 -14.54 -1.06 -19.04
N GLN A 54 -14.94 -1.39 -20.26
CA GLN A 54 -15.02 -0.41 -21.33
C GLN A 54 -15.98 0.73 -20.99
N VAL A 55 -17.20 0.40 -20.56
CA VAL A 55 -18.21 1.41 -20.17
C VAL A 55 -17.73 2.27 -19.02
N GLN A 56 -17.13 1.66 -18.00
CA GLN A 56 -16.63 2.38 -16.83
C GLN A 56 -15.44 3.28 -17.18
N LEU A 57 -14.46 2.77 -17.93
CA LEU A 57 -13.25 3.51 -18.31
C LEU A 57 -13.56 4.67 -19.26
N GLU A 58 -14.47 4.50 -20.21
CA GLU A 58 -14.94 5.60 -21.07
C GLU A 58 -15.61 6.71 -20.26
N SER A 59 -16.38 6.36 -19.21
CA SER A 59 -17.05 7.34 -18.35
C SER A 59 -16.07 8.21 -17.55
N VAL A 60 -14.92 7.64 -17.13
CA VAL A 60 -13.94 8.33 -16.28
C VAL A 60 -12.87 9.05 -17.10
N LYS A 61 -12.58 8.61 -18.33
CA LYS A 61 -11.54 9.19 -19.21
C LYS A 61 -11.61 10.72 -19.31
N ASN A 62 -12.82 11.29 -19.41
CA ASN A 62 -12.99 12.74 -19.58
C ASN A 62 -12.96 13.52 -18.25
N SER A 63 -13.14 12.84 -17.12
CA SER A 63 -13.23 13.46 -15.79
C SER A 63 -11.93 13.36 -15.00
N THR A 64 -11.34 12.16 -14.98
CA THR A 64 -10.15 11.81 -14.22
C THR A 64 -9.15 11.06 -15.11
N PRO A 65 -8.05 11.69 -15.54
CA PRO A 65 -7.08 11.01 -16.38
C PRO A 65 -6.28 9.97 -15.60
N THR A 66 -6.24 10.03 -14.27
CA THR A 66 -5.45 9.10 -13.44
C THR A 66 -6.31 7.97 -12.89
N MET A 67 -5.85 6.73 -13.06
CA MET A 67 -6.47 5.53 -12.51
C MET A 67 -5.51 4.81 -11.55
N VAL A 68 -5.94 4.59 -10.31
CA VAL A 68 -5.15 3.88 -9.29
C VAL A 68 -5.78 2.52 -9.03
N MET A 69 -4.99 1.46 -9.18
CA MET A 69 -5.44 0.08 -9.04
C MET A 69 -4.98 -0.54 -7.71
N PHE A 70 -5.90 -1.21 -7.01
CA PHE A 70 -5.64 -1.90 -5.74
C PHE A 70 -6.25 -3.31 -5.73
N GLY A 71 -5.64 -4.19 -4.94
CA GLY A 71 -6.09 -5.56 -4.67
C GLY A 71 -5.90 -6.52 -5.84
N CYS A 72 -5.15 -6.16 -6.88
CA CYS A 72 -4.94 -7.01 -8.05
C CYS A 72 -3.57 -7.69 -7.98
N ASP A 73 -3.52 -9.01 -8.19
CA ASP A 73 -2.27 -9.72 -8.43
C ASP A 73 -1.73 -9.45 -9.84
N MET A 74 -0.45 -9.75 -10.07
CA MET A 74 0.20 -9.43 -11.34
C MET A 74 -0.35 -10.22 -12.54
N GLU A 75 -1.00 -11.37 -12.33
CA GLU A 75 -1.67 -12.11 -13.42
C GLU A 75 -2.92 -11.35 -13.87
N SER A 76 -3.76 -10.99 -12.91
CA SER A 76 -4.98 -10.19 -13.09
C SER A 76 -4.67 -8.82 -13.71
N ILE A 77 -3.60 -8.15 -13.25
CA ILE A 77 -3.14 -6.88 -13.79
C ILE A 77 -2.82 -7.00 -15.28
N ARG A 78 -2.03 -8.00 -15.67
CA ARG A 78 -1.67 -8.25 -17.08
C ARG A 78 -2.91 -8.56 -17.91
N GLN A 79 -3.80 -9.40 -17.38
CA GLN A 79 -5.05 -9.74 -18.05
C GLN A 79 -5.90 -8.49 -18.31
N ILE A 80 -6.07 -7.61 -17.32
CA ILE A 80 -6.81 -6.34 -17.46
C ILE A 80 -6.17 -5.46 -18.56
N PHE A 81 -4.84 -5.35 -18.59
CA PHE A 81 -4.16 -4.55 -19.61
C PHE A 81 -4.19 -5.16 -21.01
N GLU A 82 -4.05 -6.47 -21.13
CA GLU A 82 -4.21 -7.18 -22.40
C GLU A 82 -5.62 -6.95 -22.96
N ILE A 83 -6.62 -7.14 -22.11
CA ILE A 83 -8.03 -6.96 -22.40
C ILE A 83 -8.35 -5.53 -22.86
N THR A 84 -7.88 -4.52 -22.11
CA THR A 84 -8.11 -3.11 -22.49
C THR A 84 -7.42 -2.74 -23.79
N THR A 85 -6.22 -3.29 -24.06
CA THR A 85 -5.46 -3.04 -25.28
C THR A 85 -6.08 -3.69 -26.52
N GLN A 86 -6.53 -4.95 -26.43
CA GLN A 86 -7.09 -5.70 -27.57
C GLN A 86 -8.41 -5.10 -28.09
N PHE A 87 -9.19 -4.44 -27.25
CA PHE A 87 -10.55 -4.00 -27.57
C PHE A 87 -10.70 -2.47 -27.70
N GLY A 88 -9.58 -1.73 -27.78
CA GLY A 88 -9.57 -0.33 -28.22
C GLY A 88 -9.74 0.73 -27.14
N VAL A 89 -9.77 0.35 -25.86
CA VAL A 89 -9.63 1.32 -24.75
C VAL A 89 -8.14 1.55 -24.56
N THR A 90 -7.57 2.51 -25.29
CA THR A 90 -6.13 2.76 -25.25
C THR A 90 -5.66 3.08 -23.83
N PRO A 91 -4.80 2.24 -23.22
CA PRO A 91 -4.23 2.53 -21.90
C PRO A 91 -3.43 3.84 -21.87
N LEU A 92 -3.03 4.35 -23.04
CA LEU A 92 -2.30 5.61 -23.24
C LEU A 92 -3.12 6.88 -22.93
N GLU A 93 -4.45 6.78 -22.83
CA GLU A 93 -5.30 7.94 -22.53
C GLU A 93 -5.51 8.13 -21.03
N LEU A 94 -5.14 7.14 -20.23
CA LEU A 94 -5.19 7.15 -18.77
C LEU A 94 -3.78 7.01 -18.20
N HIS A 95 -3.51 7.72 -17.10
CA HIS A 95 -2.31 7.55 -16.29
C HIS A 95 -2.57 6.45 -15.28
N TRP A 96 -1.95 5.29 -15.48
CA TRP A 96 -2.11 4.14 -14.59
C TRP A 96 -1.12 4.17 -13.44
N VAL A 97 -1.63 3.92 -12.23
CA VAL A 97 -0.85 3.80 -11.01
C VAL A 97 -1.23 2.50 -10.30
N LEU A 98 -0.24 1.70 -9.90
CA LEU A 98 -0.46 0.58 -8.98
C LEU A 98 -0.36 1.11 -7.56
N GLY A 99 -1.47 1.04 -6.82
CA GLY A 99 -1.53 1.45 -5.42
C GLY A 99 -0.84 0.46 -4.49
N ASP A 100 -0.87 -0.82 -4.84
CA ASP A 100 -0.12 -1.85 -4.14
C ASP A 100 1.29 -1.97 -4.65
N SER A 101 2.21 -2.25 -3.73
CA SER A 101 3.59 -2.49 -4.11
C SER A 101 3.74 -3.88 -4.70
N GLN A 102 4.37 -3.96 -5.86
CA GLN A 102 4.52 -5.21 -6.62
C GLN A 102 5.96 -5.71 -6.58
N ASN A 103 6.16 -7.00 -6.87
CA ASN A 103 7.50 -7.55 -7.01
C ASN A 103 8.22 -6.90 -8.20
N VAL A 104 9.44 -6.38 -7.98
CA VAL A 104 10.25 -5.76 -9.03
C VAL A 104 10.47 -6.69 -10.22
N GLU A 105 10.65 -7.99 -10.01
CA GLU A 105 10.86 -8.93 -11.13
C GLU A 105 9.59 -9.10 -11.98
N GLU A 106 8.40 -9.05 -11.36
CA GLU A 106 7.13 -9.13 -12.08
C GLU A 106 6.80 -7.83 -12.82
N LEU A 107 7.26 -6.68 -12.34
CA LEU A 107 7.13 -5.38 -13.01
C LEU A 107 8.01 -5.25 -14.26
N ARG A 108 9.05 -6.08 -14.40
CA ARG A 108 9.99 -6.04 -15.53
C ARG A 108 9.58 -6.90 -16.72
N THR A 109 8.43 -7.57 -16.63
CA THR A 109 7.92 -8.46 -17.67
C THR A 109 7.08 -7.72 -18.71
N GLU A 110 6.82 -8.38 -19.84
CA GLU A 110 5.90 -7.92 -20.88
C GLU A 110 4.44 -7.83 -20.38
N GLY A 111 3.59 -7.08 -21.09
CA GLY A 111 2.16 -6.98 -20.83
C GLY A 111 1.70 -5.77 -19.99
N LEU A 112 2.61 -4.89 -19.58
CA LEU A 112 2.28 -3.64 -18.87
C LEU A 112 2.28 -2.43 -19.82
N PRO A 113 1.38 -1.45 -19.65
CA PRO A 113 1.31 -0.29 -20.52
C PRO A 113 2.46 0.69 -20.27
N LEU A 114 2.82 1.44 -21.31
CA LEU A 114 3.78 2.53 -21.20
C LEU A 114 3.26 3.62 -20.26
N GLY A 115 4.13 4.15 -19.40
CA GLY A 115 3.79 5.20 -18.45
C GLY A 115 3.10 4.71 -17.17
N LEU A 116 2.98 3.40 -16.97
CA LEU A 116 2.55 2.82 -15.70
C LEU A 116 3.49 3.25 -14.56
N ILE A 117 2.92 3.78 -13.48
CA ILE A 117 3.64 4.10 -12.26
C ILE A 117 3.37 2.99 -11.23
N ALA A 118 4.41 2.39 -10.69
CA ALA A 118 4.29 1.35 -9.68
C ALA A 118 5.41 1.48 -8.64
N HIS A 119 5.10 1.14 -7.39
CA HIS A 119 6.12 0.98 -6.36
C HIS A 119 6.61 -0.47 -6.35
N GLY A 120 7.88 -0.67 -6.71
CA GLY A 120 8.52 -1.97 -6.67
C GLY A 120 9.03 -2.31 -5.27
N LYS A 121 8.60 -3.44 -4.72
CA LYS A 121 9.28 -4.11 -3.61
C LYS A 121 10.37 -5.01 -4.19
N THR A 122 11.61 -4.74 -3.81
CA THR A 122 12.68 -5.74 -3.98
C THR A 122 12.37 -6.95 -3.10
N THR A 123 13.06 -8.06 -3.33
CA THR A 123 13.03 -9.19 -2.40
C THR A 123 13.15 -8.70 -0.96
N GLN A 124 12.33 -9.27 -0.08
CA GLN A 124 12.33 -8.98 1.34
C GLN A 124 13.77 -9.00 1.85
N SER A 125 14.16 -7.98 2.61
CA SER A 125 15.49 -7.94 3.22
C SER A 125 15.70 -9.24 4.01
N VAL A 126 16.89 -9.81 3.96
CA VAL A 126 17.16 -11.06 4.68
C VAL A 126 16.87 -10.85 6.17
N PHE A 127 16.30 -11.85 6.84
CA PHE A 127 15.81 -11.75 8.23
C PHE A 127 16.85 -11.13 9.17
N GLU A 128 18.12 -11.43 8.95
CA GLU A 128 19.28 -10.91 9.68
C GLU A 128 19.36 -9.39 9.66
N HIS A 129 19.00 -8.72 8.57
CA HIS A 129 18.97 -7.26 8.51
C HIS A 129 17.87 -6.68 9.39
N TYR A 130 16.68 -7.31 9.45
CA TYR A 130 15.64 -6.86 10.36
C TYR A 130 16.05 -7.03 11.82
N VAL A 131 16.73 -8.14 12.15
CA VAL A 131 17.27 -8.36 13.49
C VAL A 131 18.34 -7.31 13.83
N GLN A 132 19.24 -7.03 12.90
CA GLN A 132 20.28 -6.02 13.09
C GLN A 132 19.68 -4.63 13.30
N ASP A 133 18.74 -4.21 12.45
CA ASP A 133 18.08 -2.90 12.54
C ASP A 133 17.29 -2.78 13.85
N ALA A 134 16.56 -3.83 14.24
CA ALA A 134 15.82 -3.85 15.49
C ALA A 134 16.75 -3.77 16.70
N MET A 135 17.85 -4.52 16.70
CA MET A 135 18.86 -4.48 17.76
C MET A 135 19.55 -3.12 17.85
N GLU A 136 19.89 -2.50 16.70
CA GLU A 136 20.48 -1.17 16.67
C GLU A 136 19.50 -0.12 17.22
N LEU A 137 18.23 -0.19 16.82
CA LEU A 137 17.18 0.71 17.30
C LEU A 137 17.02 0.61 18.83
N VAL A 138 16.89 -0.62 19.35
CA VAL A 138 16.73 -0.86 20.79
C VAL A 138 17.99 -0.44 21.55
N ALA A 139 19.18 -0.82 21.09
CA ALA A 139 20.44 -0.46 21.75
C ALA A 139 20.62 1.07 21.80
N ARG A 140 20.32 1.77 20.71
CA ARG A 140 20.39 3.24 20.66
C ARG A 140 19.39 3.88 21.62
N ALA A 141 18.16 3.37 21.68
CA ALA A 141 17.14 3.86 22.60
C ALA A 141 17.55 3.67 24.07
N VAL A 142 18.00 2.47 24.45
CA VAL A 142 18.45 2.16 25.82
C VAL A 142 19.69 2.97 26.19
N ALA A 143 20.66 3.13 25.29
CA ALA A 143 21.84 3.96 25.53
C ALA A 143 21.46 5.43 25.76
N THR A 144 20.53 5.96 24.97
CA THR A 144 20.03 7.33 25.13
C THR A 144 19.33 7.51 26.48
N ALA A 145 18.47 6.58 26.86
CA ALA A 145 17.79 6.58 28.16
C ALA A 145 18.78 6.47 29.33
N THR A 146 19.85 5.68 29.16
CA THR A 146 20.92 5.51 30.15
C THR A 146 21.69 6.80 30.41
N MET A 147 21.87 7.65 29.40
CA MET A 147 22.53 8.95 29.59
C MET A 147 21.72 9.91 30.46
N ILE A 148 20.39 9.70 30.58
CA ILE A 148 19.49 10.56 31.35
C ILE A 148 19.28 9.98 32.76
N GLN A 149 18.87 8.71 32.85
CA GLN A 149 18.58 8.05 34.12
C GLN A 149 19.14 6.61 34.12
N PRO A 150 20.45 6.43 34.35
CA PRO A 150 21.09 5.13 34.22
C PRO A 150 20.52 4.07 35.19
N GLU A 151 20.16 4.46 36.41
CA GLU A 151 19.56 3.57 37.38
C GLU A 151 18.20 3.04 36.93
N LEU A 152 17.41 3.78 36.14
CA LEU A 152 16.15 3.26 35.61
C LEU A 152 16.34 2.56 34.25
N ALA A 153 17.32 2.96 33.43
CA ALA A 153 17.54 2.33 32.14
C ALA A 153 18.24 0.97 32.23
N LEU A 154 19.18 0.81 33.17
CA LEU A 154 20.06 -0.36 33.24
C LEU A 154 19.70 -1.36 34.34
N LEU A 155 18.82 -1.01 35.28
CA LEU A 155 18.38 -1.99 36.29
C LEU A 155 17.51 -3.05 35.60
N PRO A 156 17.89 -4.33 35.62
CA PRO A 156 17.02 -5.38 35.11
C PRO A 156 15.84 -5.51 36.07
N SER A 157 14.66 -5.00 35.69
CA SER A 157 13.46 -5.31 36.45
C SER A 157 13.01 -6.72 36.08
N THR A 158 13.17 -7.69 36.98
CA THR A 158 12.49 -8.97 36.85
C THR A 158 11.00 -8.74 37.11
N MET A 159 10.27 -8.41 36.04
CA MET A 159 8.82 -8.32 36.12
C MET A 159 8.24 -9.72 36.07
N ASN A 160 7.62 -10.14 37.15
CA ASN A 160 6.73 -11.30 37.12
C ASN A 160 5.37 -10.84 36.62
N CYS A 161 4.97 -11.21 35.40
CA CYS A 161 3.68 -10.85 34.83
C CYS A 161 2.48 -11.34 35.65
N MET A 162 2.68 -12.30 36.55
CA MET A 162 1.67 -12.84 37.46
C MET A 162 1.64 -12.14 38.83
N GLU A 163 2.59 -11.25 39.10
CA GLU A 163 2.71 -10.59 40.40
C GLU A 163 2.53 -9.07 40.22
N VAL A 164 1.31 -8.59 40.50
CA VAL A 164 1.00 -7.16 40.48
C VAL A 164 1.50 -6.53 41.77
N LYS A 165 2.80 -6.22 41.83
CA LYS A 165 3.37 -5.37 42.87
C LYS A 165 3.36 -3.92 42.42
N THR A 166 2.71 -3.06 43.20
CA THR A 166 2.83 -1.60 43.11
C THR A 166 4.23 -1.18 43.56
N THR A 167 5.19 -1.24 42.64
CA THR A 167 6.55 -0.72 42.85
C THR A 167 6.69 0.64 42.19
N ASN A 168 7.75 1.37 42.55
CA ASN A 168 8.16 2.63 41.89
C ASN A 168 8.39 2.41 40.38
N LEU A 169 8.60 3.51 39.64
CA LEU A 169 8.87 3.47 38.19
C LEU A 169 9.91 2.41 37.86
N THR A 170 9.51 1.42 37.05
CA THR A 170 10.38 0.32 36.62
C THR A 170 11.09 0.65 35.33
N SER A 171 12.17 -0.08 35.02
CA SER A 171 12.93 0.09 33.79
C SER A 171 12.08 -0.12 32.54
N GLY A 172 11.18 -1.12 32.56
CA GLY A 172 10.22 -1.33 31.48
C GLY A 172 9.29 -0.13 31.27
N GLN A 173 8.72 0.42 32.35
CA GLN A 173 7.86 1.61 32.28
C GLN A 173 8.62 2.90 31.89
N TYR A 174 9.89 2.98 32.27
CA TYR A 174 10.75 4.11 31.92
C TYR A 174 11.12 4.09 30.43
N LEU A 175 11.45 2.91 29.88
CA LEU A 175 11.84 2.73 28.47
C LEU A 175 10.66 2.67 27.49
N SER A 176 9.42 2.45 27.97
CA SER A 176 8.22 2.42 27.12
C SER A 176 7.62 3.80 26.83
N ARG A 177 8.22 4.88 27.34
CA ARG A 177 7.75 6.26 27.21
C ARG A 177 8.58 7.02 26.18
#